data_AF-A0A3E0WZZ1-F1
#
_entry.id   AF-A0A3E0WZZ1-F1
#
_cell.length_a   1.000
_cell.length_b   1.000
_cell.length_c   1.000
_cell.angle_alpha   90.00
_cell.angle_beta   90.00
_cell.angle_gamma   90.00
#
_symmetry.space_group_name_H-M   'P 1'
#
loop_
_entity.id
_entity.type
_entity.pdbx_description
1 polymer ?
#
loop_
_entity_poly.entity_id
_entity_poly.type
_entity_poly.pdbx_seq_one_letter_code
_entity_poly.pdbx_strand_id
1 'polypeptide(L)'
;MNGKIKTLIRVGAGAAVLASGGAMASNVTVHGLIDVWVGASELPGAEDTTFELGGGGMSTSFIGINATQELTPGLTVFGNAEMFFRPDEAREGRFDGDRFLPGRHMWV
;
A
#
# COMPACT_ATOMS: atom_id res chain seq x y z
N MET A 1 -30.16 30.67 -0.57
CA MET A 1 -30.58 29.25 -0.66
C MET A 1 -29.36 28.29 -0.72
N ASN A 2 -28.34 28.45 0.15
CA ASN A 2 -27.02 27.82 -0.09
C ASN A 2 -26.49 26.91 1.04
N GLY A 3 -27.25 26.71 2.12
CA GLY A 3 -26.82 25.89 3.26
C GLY A 3 -27.13 24.40 3.09
N LYS A 4 -28.34 24.08 2.60
CA LYS A 4 -28.83 22.69 2.53
C LYS A 4 -28.09 21.82 1.51
N ILE A 5 -27.65 22.40 0.39
CA ILE A 5 -26.88 21.70 -0.66
C ILE A 5 -25.47 21.32 -0.17
N LYS A 6 -24.81 22.23 0.57
CA LYS A 6 -23.47 21.97 1.14
C LYS A 6 -23.50 20.90 2.23
N THR A 7 -24.58 20.84 3.01
CA THR A 7 -24.80 19.77 4.01
C THR A 7 -25.10 18.43 3.34
N LEU A 8 -25.85 18.41 2.24
CA LEU A 8 -26.16 17.18 1.50
C LEU A 8 -24.91 16.49 0.94
N ILE A 9 -23.94 17.27 0.44
CA ILE A 9 -22.65 16.75 -0.07
C ILE A 9 -21.81 16.13 1.07
N ARG A 10 -21.84 16.70 2.27
CA ARG A 10 -21.12 16.17 3.44
C ARG A 10 -21.73 14.87 3.98
N VAL A 11 -23.04 14.69 3.85
CA VAL A 11 -23.72 13.45 4.23
C VAL A 11 -23.51 12.35 3.18
N GLY A 12 -23.42 12.70 1.89
CA GLY A 12 -23.11 11.75 0.82
C GLY A 12 -21.70 11.13 0.90
N ALA A 13 -20.71 11.90 1.37
CA ALA A 13 -19.34 11.41 1.56
C ALA A 13 -19.17 10.48 2.77
N GLY A 14 -20.07 10.56 3.77
CA GLY A 14 -20.04 9.69 4.96
C GLY A 14 -20.72 8.33 4.74
N ALA A 15 -21.60 8.22 3.75
CA ALA A 15 -22.34 6.98 3.49
C ALA A 15 -21.52 5.91 2.75
N ALA A 16 -20.45 6.30 2.05
CA ALA A 16 -19.60 5.35 1.31
C ALA A 16 -18.71 4.47 2.23
N VAL A 17 -18.50 4.87 3.49
CA VAL A 17 -17.66 4.12 4.45
C VAL A 17 -18.49 3.11 5.26
N LEU A 18 -19.82 3.22 5.28
CA LEU A 18 -20.70 2.35 6.08
C LEU A 18 -21.29 1.16 5.31
N ALA A 19 -20.96 1.00 4.02
CA ALA A 19 -21.35 -0.17 3.22
C ALA A 19 -20.39 -1.37 3.40
N SER A 20 -19.57 -1.40 4.45
CA SER A 20 -18.70 -2.54 4.78
C SER A 20 -19.46 -3.76 5.33
N GLY A 21 -20.79 -3.70 5.41
CA GLY A 21 -21.64 -4.85 5.71
C GLY A 21 -21.82 -5.76 4.50
N GLY A 22 -20.85 -6.64 4.24
CA GLY A 22 -21.07 -7.87 3.47
C GLY A 22 -20.74 -7.87 1.97
N ALA A 23 -20.13 -6.82 1.42
CA ALA A 23 -19.53 -6.91 0.08
C ALA A 23 -18.22 -7.72 0.17
N MET A 24 -18.34 -9.05 0.15
CA MET A 24 -17.22 -9.96 -0.13
C MET A 24 -16.80 -9.71 -1.57
N ALA A 25 -15.67 -9.02 -1.78
CA ALA A 25 -15.09 -8.86 -3.11
C ALA A 25 -15.05 -10.23 -3.81
N SER A 26 -15.70 -10.34 -4.96
CA SER A 26 -15.81 -11.60 -5.70
C SER A 26 -14.44 -12.15 -6.08
N ASN A 27 -13.46 -11.25 -6.21
CA ASN A 27 -12.06 -11.60 -6.41
C ASN A 27 -11.15 -10.69 -5.58
N VAL A 28 -10.27 -11.30 -4.79
CA VAL A 28 -9.19 -10.63 -4.06
C VAL A 28 -7.87 -11.28 -4.42
N THR A 29 -6.91 -10.48 -4.85
CA THR A 29 -5.54 -10.91 -5.13
C THR A 29 -4.60 -10.21 -4.19
N VAL A 30 -3.77 -10.99 -3.48
CA VAL A 30 -2.62 -10.47 -2.74
C VAL A 30 -1.38 -10.66 -3.60
N HIS A 31 -0.61 -9.59 -3.81
CA HIS A 31 0.58 -9.59 -4.65
C HIS A 31 1.67 -8.74 -4.02
N GLY A 32 2.89 -8.86 -4.53
CA GLY A 32 4.01 -8.09 -4.03
C GLY A 32 5.33 -8.53 -4.65
N LEU A 33 6.38 -7.81 -4.28
CA LEU A 33 7.76 -8.12 -4.62
C LEU A 33 8.60 -7.99 -3.36
N ILE A 34 9.44 -9.00 -3.10
CA ILE A 34 10.41 -9.00 -2.01
C ILE A 34 11.80 -9.15 -2.65
N ASP A 35 12.63 -8.14 -2.46
CA ASP A 35 13.99 -8.03 -2.96
C ASP A 35 14.93 -7.87 -1.77
N VAL A 36 15.91 -8.77 -1.69
CA VAL A 36 16.94 -8.83 -0.65
C VAL A 36 18.27 -9.04 -1.35
N TRP A 37 19.30 -8.34 -0.87
CA TRP A 37 20.67 -8.49 -1.35
C TRP A 37 21.65 -8.60 -0.17
N VAL A 38 22.84 -9.13 -0.46
CA VAL A 38 23.96 -9.20 0.48
C VAL A 38 25.20 -8.66 -0.21
N GLY A 39 26.02 -7.92 0.51
CA GLY A 39 27.26 -7.40 -0.04
C GLY A 39 28.16 -6.76 1.00
N ALA A 40 29.21 -6.12 0.50
CA ALA A 40 30.23 -5.49 1.31
C ALA A 40 30.44 -4.05 0.85
N SER A 41 30.62 -3.13 1.80
CA SER A 41 30.89 -1.72 1.56
C SER A 41 32.19 -1.34 2.25
N GLU A 42 33.11 -0.75 1.49
CA GLU A 42 34.34 -0.18 2.01
C GLU A 42 34.28 1.33 1.75
N LEU A 43 33.98 2.09 2.81
CA LEU A 43 33.83 3.53 2.71
C LEU A 43 35.22 4.18 2.68
N PRO A 44 35.43 5.25 1.89
CA PRO A 44 36.71 5.96 1.88
C PRO A 44 37.10 6.43 3.28
N GLY A 45 38.26 5.95 3.77
CA GLY A 45 38.76 6.27 5.11
C GLY A 45 38.27 5.35 6.24
N ALA A 46 37.48 4.31 5.92
CA ALA A 46 37.20 3.24 6.87
C ALA A 46 38.43 2.33 7.04
N GLU A 47 38.69 1.88 8.26
CA GLU A 47 39.76 0.92 8.55
C GLU A 47 39.37 -0.51 8.18
N ASP A 48 38.06 -0.79 8.14
CA ASP A 48 37.48 -2.12 7.91
C ASP A 48 36.35 -2.11 6.87
N THR A 49 36.12 -3.25 6.23
CA THR A 49 34.99 -3.51 5.33
C THR A 49 33.74 -3.87 6.12
N THR A 50 32.60 -3.25 5.79
CA THR A 50 31.29 -3.60 6.36
C THR A 50 30.59 -4.63 5.49
N PHE A 51 30.13 -5.74 6.08
CA PHE A 51 29.27 -6.72 5.41
C PHE A 51 27.82 -6.50 5.85
N GLU A 52 26.90 -6.46 4.88
CA GLU A 52 25.51 -6.10 5.14
C GLU A 52 24.53 -6.96 4.33
N LEU A 53 23.37 -7.22 4.94
CA LEU A 53 22.15 -7.71 4.30
C LEU A 53 21.21 -6.52 4.18
N GLY A 54 20.76 -6.21 2.96
CA GLY A 54 19.88 -5.07 2.70
C GLY A 54 18.64 -5.44 1.89
N GLY A 55 17.58 -4.65 2.04
CA GLY A 55 16.37 -4.76 1.23
C GLY A 55 16.38 -3.85 0.00
N GLY A 56 15.68 -4.27 -1.06
CA GLY A 56 15.33 -3.41 -2.19
C GLY A 56 16.48 -3.00 -3.11
N GLY A 57 17.43 -3.90 -3.37
CA GLY A 57 18.65 -3.59 -4.13
C GLY A 57 18.41 -3.34 -5.62
N MET A 58 17.50 -4.08 -6.25
CA MET A 58 17.12 -3.91 -7.66
C MET A 58 15.74 -3.27 -7.83
N SER A 59 14.81 -3.56 -6.91
CA SER A 59 13.45 -3.04 -6.91
C SER A 59 12.96 -2.86 -5.48
N THR A 60 12.26 -1.76 -5.21
CA THR A 60 11.73 -1.49 -3.87
C THR A 60 10.66 -2.52 -3.51
N SER A 61 10.87 -3.22 -2.40
CA SER A 61 9.95 -4.25 -1.89
C SER A 61 8.60 -3.65 -1.50
N PHE A 62 7.52 -4.38 -1.79
CA PHE A 62 6.16 -3.97 -1.47
C PHE A 62 5.21 -5.17 -1.38
N ILE A 63 4.09 -4.95 -0.70
CA ILE A 63 2.94 -5.86 -0.67
C ILE A 63 1.69 -5.07 -1.02
N GLY A 64 0.75 -5.74 -1.69
CA GLY A 64 -0.43 -5.15 -2.27
C GLY A 64 -1.63 -6.07 -2.25
N ILE A 65 -2.80 -5.45 -2.32
CA ILE A 65 -4.08 -6.12 -2.49
C ILE A 65 -4.82 -5.46 -3.64
N ASN A 66 -5.28 -6.26 -4.59
CA ASN A 66 -6.29 -5.87 -5.57
C ASN A 66 -7.61 -6.53 -5.20
N ALA A 67 -8.70 -5.76 -5.27
CA ALA A 67 -10.05 -6.26 -5.02
C ALA A 67 -10.96 -5.85 -6.16
N THR A 68 -11.78 -6.77 -6.64
CA THR A 68 -12.83 -6.53 -7.63
C THR A 68 -14.15 -7.07 -7.12
N GLN A 69 -15.20 -6.26 -7.21
CA GLN A 69 -16.55 -6.61 -6.78
C GLN A 69 -17.58 -6.21 -7.84
N GLU A 70 -18.40 -7.17 -8.25
CA GLU A 70 -19.62 -6.88 -9.02
C GLU A 70 -20.75 -6.51 -8.05
N LEU A 71 -21.25 -5.28 -8.10
CA LEU A 71 -22.34 -4.82 -7.21
C LEU A 71 -23.71 -5.22 -7.75
N THR A 72 -23.86 -5.13 -9.07
CA THR A 72 -25.02 -5.54 -9.84
C THR A 72 -24.56 -5.98 -11.23
N PRO A 73 -25.37 -6.74 -11.99
CA PRO A 73 -25.05 -7.03 -13.38
C PRO A 73 -24.70 -5.76 -14.17
N GLY A 74 -23.47 -5.68 -14.66
CA GLY A 74 -22.94 -4.52 -15.41
C GLY A 74 -22.35 -3.37 -14.58
N LEU A 75 -22.33 -3.44 -13.24
CA LEU A 75 -21.66 -2.47 -12.36
C LEU A 75 -20.59 -3.18 -11.53
N THR A 76 -19.33 -2.92 -11.86
CA THR A 76 -18.16 -3.45 -11.16
C THR A 76 -17.38 -2.32 -10.51
N VAL A 77 -17.02 -2.50 -9.25
CA VAL A 77 -16.06 -1.67 -8.53
C VAL A 77 -14.77 -2.46 -8.37
N PHE A 78 -13.65 -1.80 -8.59
CA PHE A 78 -12.33 -2.40 -8.46
C PHE A 78 -11.44 -1.42 -7.72
N GLY A 79 -10.50 -1.95 -6.93
CA GLY A 79 -9.63 -1.13 -6.10
C GLY A 79 -8.28 -1.81 -5.89
N ASN A 80 -7.34 -1.00 -5.46
CA ASN A 80 -5.97 -1.41 -5.16
C ASN A 80 -5.48 -0.67 -3.93
N ALA A 81 -4.71 -1.36 -3.10
CA ALA A 81 -3.98 -0.77 -1.98
C ALA A 81 -2.63 -1.46 -1.84
N GLU A 82 -1.56 -0.68 -1.83
CA GLU A 82 -0.19 -1.16 -1.74
C GLU A 82 0.63 -0.36 -0.72
N MET A 83 1.50 -1.08 0.00
CA MET A 83 2.46 -0.50 0.94
C MET A 83 3.88 -1.01 0.67
N PHE A 84 4.85 -0.15 0.94
CA PHE A 84 6.25 -0.54 0.96
C PHE A 84 6.57 -1.43 2.15
N PHE A 85 7.60 -2.26 2.00
CA PHE A 85 8.09 -3.16 3.03
C PHE A 85 9.61 -3.26 2.94
N ARG A 86 10.30 -3.29 4.09
CA ARG A 86 11.75 -3.50 4.23
C ARG A 86 12.00 -4.91 4.77
N PRO A 87 12.39 -5.88 3.91
CA PRO A 87 12.50 -7.30 4.27
C PRO A 87 13.68 -7.64 5.17
N ASP A 88 14.73 -6.85 5.14
CA ASP A 88 15.93 -6.92 5.97
C ASP A 88 15.67 -6.57 7.45
N GLU A 89 14.79 -5.60 7.70
CA GLU A 89 14.42 -5.19 9.06
C GLU A 89 13.04 -5.71 9.52
N ALA A 90 12.31 -6.38 8.63
CA ALA A 90 10.89 -6.74 8.79
C ALA A 90 10.01 -5.53 9.19
N ARG A 91 10.24 -4.38 8.55
CA ARG A 91 9.50 -3.14 8.82
C ARG A 91 8.64 -2.71 7.65
N GLU A 92 7.55 -2.02 7.94
CA GLU A 92 6.74 -1.35 6.94
C GLU A 92 7.38 -0.04 6.45
N GLY A 93 6.96 0.41 5.27
CA GLY A 93 7.42 1.67 4.70
C GLY A 93 8.82 1.59 4.08
N ARG A 94 9.27 2.71 3.51
CA ARG A 94 10.64 2.86 2.99
C ARG A 94 11.65 3.29 4.06
N PHE A 95 11.15 3.89 5.14
CA PHE A 95 11.92 4.41 6.27
C PHE A 95 10.99 4.51 7.49
N ASP A 96 11.57 4.69 8.68
CA ASP A 96 10.78 4.85 9.91
C ASP A 96 9.94 6.14 9.89
N GLY A 97 8.62 5.98 10.05
CA GLY A 97 7.67 7.09 9.96
C GLY A 97 7.09 7.32 8.55
N ASP A 98 7.42 6.48 7.58
CA ASP A 98 6.69 6.44 6.30
C ASP A 98 5.23 5.99 6.54
N ARG A 99 4.32 6.39 5.65
CA ARG A 99 2.88 6.17 5.86
C ARG A 99 2.50 4.71 5.67
N PHE A 100 1.89 4.11 6.70
CA PHE A 100 1.14 2.87 6.58
C PHE A 100 -0.16 3.13 5.79
N LEU A 101 -0.20 2.69 4.53
CA LEU A 101 -1.31 2.81 3.55
C LEU A 101 -1.95 4.23 3.34
N PRO A 102 -1.97 4.77 2.10
CA PRO A 102 -1.15 4.35 0.95
C PRO A 102 0.32 4.64 1.23
N GLY A 103 1.12 3.57 1.32
CA GLY A 103 2.57 3.71 1.34
C GLY A 103 3.10 3.89 -0.07
N ARG A 104 2.42 3.30 -1.08
CA ARG A 104 2.94 3.20 -2.45
C ARG A 104 1.92 3.54 -3.54
N HIS A 105 0.77 2.89 -3.56
CA HIS A 105 -0.30 3.15 -4.53
C HIS A 105 -1.65 2.79 -3.90
N MET A 106 -2.68 3.60 -4.15
CA MET A 106 -4.04 3.30 -3.71
C MET A 106 -5.06 4.06 -4.54
N TRP A 107 -6.08 3.33 -4.97
CA TRP A 107 -7.22 3.87 -5.71
C TRP A 107 -8.41 2.93 -5.58
N VAL A 108 -9.60 3.48 -5.81
CA VAL A 108 -10.89 2.83 -5.94
C VAL A 108 -11.60 3.46 -7.13
#